data_AF-A0A1B6LYC5-F1
#
_entry.id   AF-A0A1B6LYC5-F1
#
_cell.length_a   1.000
_cell.length_b   1.000
_cell.length_c   1.000
_cell.angle_alpha   90.00
_cell.angle_beta   90.00
_cell.angle_gamma   90.00
#
_symmetry.space_group_name_H-M   'P 1'
#
loop_
_entity.id
_entity.type
_entity.pdbx_description
1 polymer ?
#
loop_
_entity_poly.entity_id
_entity_poly.type
_entity_poly.pdbx_seq_one_letter_code
_entity_poly.pdbx_strand_id
1 'polypeptide(L)'
;MPMPGLLSIDPDKLFVHSSILEIEDVQKKLQLEIERKREELRTMVGERYRDLIEAADTISQMKTLSERVIDDVNSMKIATVELQERQVSGFKLEHHIRDVKNNTWASVAFQIKVLVDITEYIWEAIDQADFTRATLLFLMARYIKTSLEINPSFKTSEYFPVVSRQWSSIVHFKETIIRGAEEILKSQHLSQVTSGSLVSLALLESLTAGKLLERYISLRSDALRAVLSTHQYLDSDVIKERLCHSYTLLIHSITAISDCFLGGALAKDGLLWAELARHVGPLSPPTLHLLEHENEDIPTSFLPSAIKQFRPVLDWSLEPLPED
;
A
#
# COMPACT_ATOMS: atom_id res chain seq x y z
N MET A 1 29.00 15.17 -63.11
CA MET A 1 29.91 14.19 -62.49
C MET A 1 31.32 14.78 -62.52
N PRO A 2 32.11 14.65 -61.45
CA PRO A 2 33.53 15.02 -61.49
C PRO A 2 34.24 14.12 -62.49
N MET A 3 34.99 14.69 -63.42
CA MET A 3 35.77 13.92 -64.40
C MET A 3 37.14 13.62 -63.78
N PRO A 4 37.43 12.37 -63.38
CA PRO A 4 38.71 12.04 -62.80
C PRO A 4 39.80 12.21 -63.85
N GLY A 5 40.79 13.06 -63.55
CA GLY A 5 42.07 13.06 -64.28
C GLY A 5 42.56 14.41 -64.80
N LEU A 6 41.77 15.49 -64.79
CA LEU A 6 42.21 16.78 -65.37
C LEU A 6 43.41 17.42 -64.64
N LEU A 7 43.50 17.22 -63.31
CA LEU A 7 44.60 17.71 -62.47
C LEU A 7 45.89 16.87 -62.56
N SER A 8 45.82 15.69 -63.18
CA SER A 8 46.97 14.79 -63.40
C SER A 8 47.40 14.73 -64.87
N ILE A 9 46.85 15.59 -65.72
CA ILE A 9 47.26 15.69 -67.13
C ILE A 9 48.65 16.34 -67.18
N ASP A 10 49.58 15.62 -67.79
CA ASP A 10 50.90 16.12 -68.12
C ASP A 10 50.78 17.16 -69.24
N PRO A 11 51.07 18.46 -68.98
CA PRO A 11 50.81 19.53 -69.94
C PRO A 11 51.58 19.31 -71.25
N ASP A 12 52.79 18.76 -71.17
CA ASP A 12 53.65 18.54 -72.34
C ASP A 12 53.05 17.51 -73.32
N LYS A 13 52.36 16.49 -72.79
CA LYS A 13 51.67 15.49 -73.63
C LYS A 13 50.37 16.02 -74.23
N LEU A 14 49.71 16.93 -73.54
CA LEU A 14 48.48 17.58 -74.01
C LEU A 14 48.77 18.50 -75.20
N PHE A 15 49.84 19.29 -75.13
CA PHE A 15 50.24 20.19 -76.22
C PHE A 15 50.72 19.47 -77.49
N VAL A 16 51.23 18.23 -77.36
CA VAL A 16 51.73 17.44 -78.50
C VAL A 16 50.61 16.72 -79.26
N HIS A 17 49.58 16.24 -78.55
CA HIS A 17 48.57 15.35 -79.13
C HIS A 17 47.20 16.00 -79.39
N SER A 18 46.92 17.17 -78.82
CA SER A 18 45.61 17.82 -78.91
C SER A 18 45.64 19.09 -79.76
N SER A 19 44.50 19.37 -80.41
CA SER A 19 44.32 20.61 -81.17
C SER A 19 44.12 21.82 -80.25
N ILE A 20 44.40 23.02 -80.75
CA ILE A 20 44.31 24.27 -79.98
C ILE A 20 42.90 24.47 -79.36
N LEU A 21 41.85 24.09 -80.08
CA LEU A 21 40.47 24.20 -79.60
C LEU A 21 40.16 23.25 -78.44
N GLU A 22 40.74 22.04 -78.46
CA GLU A 22 40.58 21.06 -77.37
C GLU A 22 41.33 21.51 -76.12
N ILE A 23 42.50 22.15 -76.29
CA ILE A 23 43.27 22.72 -75.18
C ILE A 23 42.50 23.87 -74.51
N GLU A 24 41.85 24.75 -75.28
CA GLU A 24 41.01 25.80 -74.73
C GLU A 24 39.80 25.25 -73.95
N ASP A 25 39.19 24.15 -74.42
CA ASP A 25 38.08 23.51 -73.72
C ASP A 25 38.54 22.82 -72.43
N VAL A 26 39.71 22.16 -72.45
CA VAL A 26 40.33 21.59 -71.24
C VAL A 26 40.69 22.69 -70.24
N GLN A 27 41.22 23.84 -70.69
CA GLN A 27 41.50 24.98 -69.82
C GLN A 27 40.23 25.51 -69.15
N LYS A 28 39.16 25.71 -69.91
CA LYS A 28 37.86 26.17 -69.36
C LYS A 28 37.30 25.18 -68.34
N LYS A 29 37.39 23.88 -68.63
CA LYS A 29 36.97 22.82 -67.71
C LYS A 29 37.81 22.78 -66.43
N LEU A 30 39.13 22.94 -66.55
CA LEU A 30 40.03 23.00 -65.40
C LEU A 30 39.74 24.20 -64.51
N GLN A 31 39.50 25.38 -65.09
CA GLN A 31 39.12 26.57 -64.35
C GLN A 31 37.80 26.39 -63.59
N LEU A 32 36.80 25.76 -64.22
CA LEU A 32 35.53 25.45 -63.56
C LEU A 32 35.72 24.47 -62.40
N GLU A 33 36.59 23.47 -62.56
CA GLU A 33 36.89 22.51 -61.50
C GLU A 33 37.67 23.14 -60.34
N ILE A 34 38.59 24.06 -60.61
CA ILE A 34 39.31 24.84 -59.60
C ILE A 34 38.32 25.69 -58.80
N GLU A 35 37.44 26.44 -59.46
CA GLU A 35 36.43 27.27 -58.77
C GLU A 35 35.46 26.41 -57.96
N ARG A 36 35.03 25.26 -58.49
CA ARG A 36 34.23 24.29 -57.73
C ARG A 36 34.97 23.79 -56.49
N LYS A 37 36.24 23.41 -56.61
CA LYS A 37 37.02 22.90 -55.46
C LYS A 37 37.28 23.99 -54.42
N ARG A 38 37.49 25.23 -54.87
CA ARG A 38 37.62 26.40 -54.00
C ARG A 38 36.33 26.65 -53.22
N GLU A 39 35.18 26.55 -53.86
CA GLU A 39 33.88 26.68 -53.23
C GLU A 39 33.58 25.51 -52.28
N GLU A 40 33.88 24.27 -52.68
CA GLU A 40 33.79 23.09 -51.81
C GLU A 40 34.64 23.25 -50.54
N LEU A 41 35.88 23.75 -50.66
CA LEU A 41 36.74 24.02 -49.50
C LEU A 41 36.17 25.14 -48.63
N ARG A 42 35.65 26.22 -49.23
CA ARG A 42 35.02 27.32 -48.49
C ARG A 42 33.84 26.83 -47.65
N THR A 43 33.01 25.96 -48.22
CA THR A 43 31.87 25.38 -47.51
C THR A 43 32.32 24.35 -46.47
N MET A 44 33.09 23.33 -46.87
CA MET A 44 33.51 22.25 -45.97
C MET A 44 34.34 22.72 -44.78
N VAL A 45 35.20 23.71 -44.99
CA VAL A 45 36.12 24.21 -43.97
C VAL A 45 35.50 25.41 -43.24
N GLY A 46 34.83 26.32 -43.97
CA GLY A 46 34.19 27.49 -43.37
C GLY A 46 32.97 27.17 -42.52
N GLU A 47 32.12 26.23 -42.94
CA GLU A 47 30.96 25.79 -42.16
C GLU A 47 31.40 25.05 -40.90
N ARG A 48 32.31 24.08 -41.00
CA ARG A 48 32.79 23.34 -39.83
C ARG A 48 33.55 24.19 -38.82
N TYR A 49 34.36 25.16 -39.25
CA TYR A 49 35.01 26.07 -38.31
C TYR A 49 34.01 27.03 -37.67
N ARG A 50 33.00 27.50 -38.42
CA ARG A 50 31.93 28.32 -37.87
C ARG A 50 31.13 27.56 -36.81
N ASP A 51 30.74 26.32 -37.10
CA ASP A 51 30.00 25.47 -36.15
C ASP A 51 30.83 25.19 -34.90
N LEU A 52 32.14 24.97 -35.04
CA LEU A 52 33.03 24.78 -33.89
C LEU A 52 33.15 26.03 -33.02
N ILE A 53 33.21 27.21 -33.64
CA ILE A 53 33.23 28.49 -32.92
C ILE A 53 31.89 28.74 -32.23
N GLU A 54 30.77 28.49 -32.91
CA GLU A 54 29.44 28.65 -32.35
C GLU A 54 29.19 27.66 -31.19
N ALA A 55 29.69 26.42 -31.32
CA ALA A 55 29.68 25.44 -30.23
C ALA A 55 30.54 25.91 -29.04
N ALA A 56 31.70 26.50 -29.28
CA ALA A 56 32.54 27.05 -28.21
C ALA A 56 31.86 28.24 -27.50
N ASP A 57 31.24 29.15 -28.25
CA ASP A 57 30.52 30.30 -27.72
C ASP A 57 29.29 29.87 -26.91
N THR A 58 28.52 28.89 -27.39
CA THR A 58 27.38 28.34 -26.66
C THR A 58 27.81 27.66 -25.37
N ILE A 59 28.92 26.91 -25.36
CA ILE A 59 29.49 26.34 -24.12
C ILE A 59 29.89 27.46 -23.14
N SER A 60 30.50 28.53 -23.63
CA SER A 60 30.84 29.68 -22.78
C SER A 60 29.60 30.36 -22.20
N GLN A 61 28.54 30.53 -22.99
CA GLN A 61 27.27 31.08 -22.52
C GLN A 61 26.58 30.15 -21.51
N MET A 62 26.61 28.84 -21.73
CA MET A 62 26.09 27.84 -20.79
C MET A 62 26.82 27.94 -19.45
N LYS A 63 28.14 28.08 -19.45
CA LYS A 63 28.92 28.29 -18.23
C LYS A 63 28.44 29.52 -17.45
N THR A 64 28.34 30.68 -18.10
CA THR A 64 27.88 31.92 -17.44
C THR A 64 26.43 31.84 -16.98
N LEU A 65 25.56 31.11 -17.71
CA LEU A 65 24.19 30.86 -17.26
C LEU A 65 24.16 29.97 -16.02
N SER A 66 24.97 28.90 -15.98
CA SER A 66 25.07 28.03 -14.81
C SER A 66 25.57 28.76 -13.57
N GLU A 67 26.56 29.65 -13.72
CA GLU A 67 27.05 30.51 -12.63
C GLU A 67 25.91 31.40 -12.08
N ARG A 68 25.13 32.04 -12.95
CA ARG A 68 23.96 32.85 -12.53
C ARG A 68 22.89 32.04 -11.81
N VAL A 69 22.58 30.83 -12.29
CA VAL A 69 21.60 29.95 -11.64
C VAL A 69 22.05 29.57 -10.23
N ILE A 70 23.35 29.33 -10.04
CA ILE A 70 23.91 29.06 -8.70
C ILE A 70 23.74 30.27 -7.79
N ASP A 71 24.00 31.48 -8.29
CA ASP A 71 23.81 32.72 -7.53
C ASP A 71 22.33 32.98 -7.17
N ASP A 72 21.41 32.71 -8.09
CA ASP A 72 19.96 32.83 -7.85
C ASP A 72 19.47 31.83 -6.79
N VAL A 73 19.94 30.59 -6.83
CA VAL A 73 19.62 29.56 -5.82
C VAL A 73 20.17 29.93 -4.46
N ASN A 74 21.41 30.45 -4.40
CA ASN A 74 21.99 30.93 -3.14
C ASN A 74 21.20 32.13 -2.59
N SER A 75 20.75 33.03 -3.45
CA SER A 75 19.90 34.17 -3.06
C SER A 75 18.56 33.70 -2.52
N MET A 76 17.94 32.70 -3.15
CA MET A 76 16.70 32.08 -2.67
C MET A 76 16.89 31.37 -1.32
N LYS A 77 18.01 30.68 -1.13
CA LYS A 77 18.36 30.05 0.15
C LYS A 77 18.49 31.10 1.26
N ILE A 78 19.13 32.23 0.99
CA ILE A 78 19.24 33.32 1.97
C ILE A 78 17.85 33.90 2.28
N ALA A 79 17.06 34.21 1.25
CA ALA A 79 15.71 34.75 1.43
C ALA A 79 14.77 33.81 2.21
N THR A 80 14.90 32.49 2.02
CA THR A 80 14.10 31.49 2.76
C THR A 80 14.55 31.38 4.21
N VAL A 81 15.85 31.48 4.51
CA VAL A 81 16.35 31.54 5.89
C VAL A 81 15.87 32.83 6.58
N GLU A 82 15.96 33.98 5.91
CA GLU A 82 15.42 35.25 6.45
C GLU A 82 13.90 35.19 6.68
N LEU A 83 13.16 34.55 5.78
CA LEU A 83 11.73 34.28 5.96
C LEU A 83 11.46 33.37 7.16
N GLN A 84 12.26 32.31 7.33
CA GLN A 84 12.15 31.42 8.48
C GLN A 84 12.39 32.18 9.79
N GLU A 85 13.47 32.96 9.88
CA GLU A 85 13.78 33.78 11.06
C GLU A 85 12.68 34.83 11.36
N ARG A 86 12.11 35.46 10.31
CA ARG A 86 10.97 36.38 10.45
C ARG A 86 9.67 35.66 10.82
N GLN A 87 9.42 34.44 10.34
CA GLN A 87 8.25 33.66 10.72
C GLN A 87 8.30 33.20 12.19
N VAL A 88 9.49 32.94 12.75
CA VAL A 88 9.62 32.64 14.19
C VAL A 88 9.32 33.87 15.06
N SER A 89 9.47 35.09 14.55
CA SER A 89 9.34 36.33 15.33
C SER A 89 8.11 37.21 15.00
N GLY A 90 7.40 36.97 13.89
CA GLY A 90 6.50 37.97 13.30
C GLY A 90 5.08 37.53 12.92
N PHE A 91 4.73 36.24 12.99
CA PHE A 91 3.34 35.81 12.82
C PHE A 91 2.68 35.58 14.18
N LYS A 92 2.33 36.67 14.87
CA LYS A 92 1.05 36.70 15.60
C LYS A 92 -0.02 36.76 14.53
N LEU A 93 -0.26 35.62 13.88
CA LEU A 93 -1.55 35.42 13.23
C LEU A 93 -2.54 35.57 14.38
N GLU A 94 -3.40 36.58 14.30
CA GLU A 94 -4.65 36.67 15.05
C GLU A 94 -5.56 35.53 14.58
N HIS A 95 -5.04 34.31 14.64
CA HIS A 95 -5.82 33.11 14.61
C HIS A 95 -6.62 33.26 15.88
N HIS A 96 -7.92 33.46 15.73
CA HIS A 96 -8.88 32.98 16.70
C HIS A 96 -8.62 31.48 16.88
N ILE A 97 -7.58 31.14 17.65
CA ILE A 97 -7.56 29.99 18.54
C ILE A 97 -8.62 30.38 19.56
N ARG A 98 -9.87 30.30 19.12
CA ARG A 98 -11.00 30.13 20.00
C ARG A 98 -10.58 28.95 20.84
N ASP A 99 -10.32 29.23 22.12
CA ASP A 99 -9.77 28.30 23.09
C ASP A 99 -10.16 26.86 22.74
N VAL A 100 -9.15 26.04 22.48
CA VAL A 100 -9.20 24.57 22.40
C VAL A 100 -9.49 24.02 23.81
N LYS A 101 -10.51 24.57 24.46
CA LYS A 101 -11.05 24.15 25.75
C LYS A 101 -12.45 23.59 25.63
N ASN A 102 -13.07 23.57 24.43
CA ASN A 102 -14.38 22.96 24.19
C ASN A 102 -14.52 22.29 22.80
N ASN A 103 -13.47 21.65 22.28
CA ASN A 103 -13.57 20.79 21.08
C ASN A 103 -14.21 19.41 21.38
N THR A 104 -15.04 19.30 22.41
CA THR A 104 -15.81 18.10 22.71
C THR A 104 -16.74 17.76 21.55
N TRP A 105 -17.36 18.77 20.93
CA TRP A 105 -18.18 18.60 19.72
C TRP A 105 -17.39 18.07 18.52
N ALA A 106 -16.18 18.58 18.27
CA ALA A 106 -15.32 18.11 17.18
C ALA A 106 -14.85 16.67 17.44
N SER A 107 -14.51 16.34 18.70
CA SER A 107 -14.13 14.98 19.08
C SER A 107 -15.31 14.00 18.96
N VAL A 108 -16.51 14.40 19.38
CA VAL A 108 -17.74 13.60 19.23
C VAL A 108 -18.10 13.42 17.75
N ALA A 109 -18.08 14.49 16.95
CA ALA A 109 -18.35 14.41 15.51
C ALA A 109 -17.36 13.46 14.81
N PHE A 110 -16.09 13.50 15.22
CA PHE A 110 -15.06 12.60 14.71
C PHE A 110 -15.29 11.15 15.15
N GLN A 111 -15.66 10.90 16.42
CA GLN A 111 -16.02 9.56 16.90
C GLN A 111 -17.23 8.98 16.13
N ILE A 112 -18.21 9.81 15.80
CA ILE A 112 -19.37 9.42 14.98
C ILE A 112 -18.93 9.09 13.55
N LYS A 113 -18.05 9.91 12.95
CA LYS A 113 -17.49 9.64 11.63
C LYS A 113 -16.76 8.29 11.60
N VAL A 114 -15.85 8.07 12.55
CA VAL A 114 -15.13 6.80 12.69
C VAL A 114 -16.09 5.63 12.89
N LEU A 115 -17.16 5.79 13.66
CA LEU A 115 -18.16 4.73 13.85
C LEU A 115 -18.85 4.35 12.53
N VAL A 116 -19.15 5.33 11.68
CA VAL A 116 -19.75 5.10 10.35
C VAL A 116 -18.73 4.39 9.45
N ASP A 117 -17.50 4.89 9.38
CA ASP A 117 -16.44 4.33 8.54
C ASP A 117 -16.10 2.87 8.96
N ILE A 118 -16.09 2.57 10.27
CA ILE A 118 -15.88 1.20 10.79
C ILE A 118 -16.91 0.20 10.23
N THR A 119 -18.15 0.62 9.96
CA THR A 119 -19.14 -0.31 9.40
C THR A 119 -18.77 -0.81 8.00
N GLU A 120 -18.16 0.05 7.18
CA GLU A 120 -17.68 -0.33 5.84
C GLU A 120 -16.45 -1.23 5.95
N TYR A 121 -15.51 -0.89 6.83
CA TYR A 121 -14.32 -1.72 7.07
C TYR A 121 -14.63 -3.11 7.65
N ILE A 122 -15.68 -3.23 8.47
CA ILE A 122 -16.14 -4.54 8.95
C ILE A 122 -16.64 -5.38 7.78
N TRP A 123 -17.41 -4.79 6.86
CA TRP A 123 -17.90 -5.50 5.68
C TRP A 123 -16.77 -5.94 4.75
N GLU A 124 -15.80 -5.06 4.50
CA GLU A 124 -14.63 -5.41 3.71
C GLU A 124 -13.82 -6.54 4.34
N ALA A 125 -13.61 -6.51 5.66
CA ALA A 125 -12.91 -7.57 6.37
C ALA A 125 -13.67 -8.90 6.32
N ILE A 126 -15.01 -8.87 6.34
CA ILE A 126 -15.85 -10.07 6.15
C ILE A 126 -15.71 -10.62 4.72
N ASP A 127 -15.68 -9.75 3.70
CA ASP A 127 -15.51 -10.15 2.30
C ASP A 127 -14.13 -10.78 2.04
N GLN A 128 -13.08 -10.24 2.68
CA GLN A 128 -11.72 -10.78 2.63
C GLN A 128 -11.52 -12.03 3.51
N ALA A 129 -12.55 -12.50 4.23
CA ALA A 129 -12.48 -13.61 5.18
C ALA A 129 -11.49 -13.42 6.36
N ASP A 130 -11.11 -12.17 6.67
CA ASP A 130 -10.30 -11.84 7.84
C ASP A 130 -11.19 -11.48 9.03
N PHE A 131 -11.63 -12.52 9.75
CA PHE A 131 -12.48 -12.36 10.92
C PHE A 131 -11.74 -11.81 12.15
N THR A 132 -10.40 -11.88 12.18
CA THR A 132 -9.62 -11.26 13.26
C THR A 132 -9.72 -9.74 13.14
N ARG A 133 -9.47 -9.20 11.93
CA ARG A 133 -9.64 -7.76 11.67
C ARG A 133 -11.08 -7.31 11.93
N ALA A 134 -12.08 -8.05 11.44
CA ALA A 134 -13.48 -7.72 11.66
C ALA A 134 -13.85 -7.67 13.17
N THR A 135 -13.33 -8.60 13.97
CA THR A 135 -13.59 -8.67 15.42
C THR A 135 -12.94 -7.52 16.17
N LEU A 136 -11.70 -7.15 15.82
CA LEU A 136 -11.00 -6.03 16.44
C LEU A 136 -11.71 -4.70 16.15
N LEU A 137 -12.16 -4.50 14.90
CA LEU A 137 -12.95 -3.33 14.51
C LEU A 137 -14.30 -3.28 15.23
N PHE A 138 -14.97 -4.43 15.39
CA PHE A 138 -16.21 -4.52 16.17
C PHE A 138 -16.00 -4.17 17.65
N LEU A 139 -14.92 -4.66 18.27
CA LEU A 139 -14.57 -4.32 19.66
C LEU A 139 -14.25 -2.84 19.81
N MET A 140 -13.59 -2.23 18.82
CA MET A 140 -13.36 -0.79 18.76
C MET A 140 -14.67 0.00 18.66
N ALA A 141 -15.59 -0.39 17.78
CA ALA A 141 -16.90 0.25 17.67
C ALA A 141 -17.67 0.19 18.99
N ARG A 142 -17.61 -0.95 19.70
CA ARG A 142 -18.20 -1.11 21.04
C ARG A 142 -17.59 -0.14 22.04
N TYR A 143 -16.27 -0.01 22.04
CA TYR A 143 -15.57 0.91 22.92
C TYR A 143 -15.91 2.39 22.62
N ILE A 144 -15.95 2.78 21.35
CA ILE A 144 -16.33 4.13 20.93
C ILE A 144 -17.76 4.44 21.38
N LYS A 145 -18.70 3.49 21.20
CA LYS A 145 -20.06 3.65 21.71
C LYS A 145 -20.08 3.83 23.23
N THR A 146 -19.43 2.95 23.99
CA THR A 146 -19.41 3.04 25.45
C THR A 146 -18.77 4.35 25.92
N SER A 147 -17.69 4.80 25.27
CA SER A 147 -17.10 6.12 25.49
C SER A 147 -18.11 7.25 25.23
N LEU A 148 -18.87 7.17 24.14
CA LEU A 148 -19.86 8.18 23.78
C LEU A 148 -21.09 8.18 24.70
N GLU A 149 -21.45 7.04 25.31
CA GLU A 149 -22.52 6.91 26.30
C GLU A 149 -22.09 7.35 27.71
N ILE A 150 -20.83 7.12 28.09
CA ILE A 150 -20.28 7.52 29.40
C ILE A 150 -20.11 9.04 29.50
N ASN A 151 -19.85 9.74 28.39
CA ASN A 151 -19.69 11.20 28.39
C ASN A 151 -21.04 11.91 28.64
N PRO A 152 -21.31 12.44 29.85
CA PRO A 152 -22.63 12.95 30.23
C PRO A 152 -22.93 14.34 29.65
N SER A 153 -21.96 14.96 28.95
CA SER A 153 -22.07 16.30 28.39
C SER A 153 -23.00 16.37 27.17
N PHE A 154 -23.33 15.24 26.55
CA PHE A 154 -24.26 15.18 25.42
C PHE A 154 -25.24 14.03 25.65
N LYS A 155 -26.54 14.32 25.66
CA LYS A 155 -27.56 13.29 25.47
C LYS A 155 -27.46 12.81 24.03
N THR A 156 -26.53 11.89 23.76
CA THR A 156 -26.25 11.32 22.43
C THR A 156 -27.53 10.82 21.75
N SER A 157 -28.48 10.30 22.54
CA SER A 157 -29.79 9.84 22.07
C SER A 157 -30.72 10.94 21.54
N GLU A 158 -30.52 12.21 21.92
CA GLU A 158 -31.39 13.34 21.52
C GLU A 158 -30.81 14.12 20.34
N TYR A 159 -29.47 14.22 20.25
CA TYR A 159 -28.79 14.98 19.20
C TYR A 159 -28.33 14.11 18.01
N PHE A 160 -28.06 12.82 18.21
CA PHE A 160 -27.49 11.96 17.16
C PHE A 160 -28.18 10.59 17.10
N PRO A 161 -29.45 10.51 16.63
CA PRO A 161 -30.15 9.23 16.43
C PRO A 161 -29.43 8.31 15.42
N VAL A 162 -28.54 8.89 14.59
CA VAL A 162 -27.67 8.16 13.66
C VAL A 162 -26.80 7.14 14.39
N VAL A 163 -26.28 7.46 15.58
CA VAL A 163 -25.43 6.53 16.34
C VAL A 163 -26.22 5.32 16.79
N SER A 164 -27.43 5.52 17.32
CA SER A 164 -28.31 4.42 17.75
C SER A 164 -28.75 3.55 16.57
N ARG A 165 -29.04 4.17 15.41
CA ARG A 165 -29.36 3.45 14.17
C ARG A 165 -28.18 2.62 13.66
N GLN A 166 -26.99 3.21 13.58
CA GLN A 166 -25.79 2.49 13.11
C GLN A 166 -25.36 1.41 14.09
N TRP A 167 -25.46 1.65 15.39
CA TRP A 167 -25.21 0.62 16.39
C TRP A 167 -26.17 -0.57 16.24
N SER A 168 -27.44 -0.31 15.94
CA SER A 168 -28.42 -1.38 15.71
C SER A 168 -27.97 -2.29 14.56
N SER A 169 -27.39 -1.74 13.50
CA SER A 169 -26.76 -2.54 12.43
C SER A 169 -25.49 -3.24 12.90
N ILE A 170 -24.62 -2.56 13.66
CA ILE A 170 -23.34 -3.11 14.15
C ILE A 170 -23.53 -4.33 15.06
N VAL A 171 -24.57 -4.36 15.89
CA VAL A 171 -24.86 -5.50 16.77
C VAL A 171 -25.03 -6.80 15.98
N HIS A 172 -25.65 -6.75 14.80
CA HIS A 172 -25.84 -7.92 13.93
C HIS A 172 -24.53 -8.40 13.28
N PHE A 173 -23.49 -7.56 13.23
CA PHE A 173 -22.17 -8.01 12.76
C PHE A 173 -21.55 -9.03 13.70
N LYS A 174 -21.83 -8.99 15.01
CA LYS A 174 -21.33 -10.02 15.93
C LYS A 174 -21.76 -11.42 15.49
N GLU A 175 -23.06 -11.60 15.24
CA GLU A 175 -23.61 -12.89 14.82
C GLU A 175 -23.13 -13.28 13.41
N THR A 176 -22.99 -12.29 12.52
CA THR A 176 -22.51 -12.53 11.16
C THR A 176 -21.04 -12.96 11.14
N ILE A 177 -20.19 -12.35 11.95
CA ILE A 177 -18.78 -12.73 12.11
C ILE A 177 -18.66 -14.11 12.74
N ILE A 178 -19.46 -14.41 13.78
CA ILE A 178 -19.48 -15.76 14.40
C ILE A 178 -19.90 -16.81 13.37
N ARG A 179 -21.00 -16.59 12.65
CA ARG A 179 -21.47 -17.54 11.63
C ARG A 179 -20.45 -17.70 10.50
N GLY A 180 -19.85 -16.61 10.02
CA GLY A 180 -18.81 -16.65 9.01
C GLY A 180 -17.56 -17.41 9.49
N ALA A 181 -17.12 -17.16 10.72
CA ALA A 181 -16.02 -17.89 11.33
C ALA A 181 -16.35 -19.39 11.45
N GLU A 182 -17.54 -19.75 11.90
CA GLU A 182 -17.98 -21.15 11.99
C GLU A 182 -18.06 -21.83 10.61
N GLU A 183 -18.51 -21.13 9.57
CA GLU A 183 -18.54 -21.64 8.19
C GLU A 183 -17.12 -21.90 7.67
N ILE A 184 -16.19 -20.98 7.89
CA ILE A 184 -14.78 -21.17 7.52
C ILE A 184 -14.12 -22.30 8.33
N LEU A 185 -14.50 -22.49 9.59
CA LEU A 185 -14.02 -23.62 10.39
C LEU A 185 -14.58 -24.96 9.93
N LYS A 186 -15.73 -24.98 9.23
CA LYS A 186 -16.28 -26.20 8.61
C LYS A 186 -15.58 -26.53 7.30
N SER A 187 -15.13 -25.53 6.54
CA SER A 187 -14.45 -25.73 5.26
C SER A 187 -12.95 -26.03 5.39
N GLN A 188 -12.34 -26.47 4.28
CA GLN A 188 -10.95 -26.89 4.21
C GLN A 188 -10.06 -25.67 3.96
N HIS A 189 -9.46 -25.11 5.01
CA HIS A 189 -8.61 -23.91 4.88
C HIS A 189 -7.28 -24.03 5.62
N LEU A 190 -6.35 -23.19 5.18
CA LEU A 190 -5.00 -23.02 5.72
C LEU A 190 -5.02 -22.78 7.25
N SER A 191 -3.98 -23.27 7.94
CA SER A 191 -3.85 -23.15 9.40
C SER A 191 -3.97 -21.70 9.90
N GLN A 192 -3.51 -20.71 9.11
CA GLN A 192 -3.53 -19.30 9.49
C GLN A 192 -4.95 -18.68 9.48
N VAL A 193 -5.78 -19.04 8.51
CA VAL A 193 -7.18 -18.58 8.45
C VAL A 193 -7.98 -19.24 9.58
N THR A 194 -7.68 -20.51 9.86
CA THR A 194 -8.26 -21.25 11.00
C THR A 194 -7.89 -20.59 12.33
N SER A 195 -6.63 -20.21 12.53
CA SER A 195 -6.21 -19.52 13.76
C SER A 195 -6.89 -18.15 13.90
N GLY A 196 -7.01 -17.38 12.81
CA GLY A 196 -7.70 -16.09 12.83
C GLY A 196 -9.19 -16.21 13.19
N SER A 197 -9.89 -17.22 12.64
CA SER A 197 -11.28 -17.52 12.98
C SER A 197 -11.44 -17.96 14.44
N LEU A 198 -10.53 -18.81 14.95
CA LEU A 198 -10.55 -19.25 16.35
C LEU A 198 -10.27 -18.10 17.33
N VAL A 199 -9.34 -17.20 17.00
CA VAL A 199 -9.08 -15.98 17.78
C VAL A 199 -10.31 -15.07 17.77
N SER A 200 -10.97 -14.91 16.63
CA SER A 200 -12.21 -14.12 16.52
C SER A 200 -13.32 -14.65 17.42
N LEU A 201 -13.52 -15.98 17.46
CA LEU A 201 -14.49 -16.63 18.35
C LEU A 201 -14.12 -16.46 19.82
N ALA A 202 -12.84 -16.66 20.17
CA ALA A 202 -12.35 -16.50 21.53
C ALA A 202 -12.59 -15.07 22.05
N LEU A 203 -12.37 -14.05 21.22
CA LEU A 203 -12.56 -12.64 21.55
C LEU A 203 -14.04 -12.23 21.66
N LEU A 204 -14.92 -12.75 20.79
CA LEU A 204 -16.34 -12.39 20.77
C LEU A 204 -17.20 -13.11 21.81
N GLU A 205 -16.83 -14.35 22.15
CA GLU A 205 -17.56 -15.21 23.09
C GLU A 205 -16.88 -15.36 24.46
N SER A 206 -15.67 -14.79 24.64
CA SER A 206 -14.89 -14.87 25.90
C SER A 206 -14.71 -16.32 26.38
N LEU A 207 -14.34 -17.21 25.45
CA LEU A 207 -14.39 -18.65 25.66
C LEU A 207 -13.00 -19.21 26.02
N THR A 208 -12.90 -19.97 27.11
CA THR A 208 -11.66 -20.65 27.53
C THR A 208 -11.13 -21.61 26.44
N ALA A 209 -9.81 -21.77 26.33
CA ALA A 209 -9.16 -22.60 25.31
C ALA A 209 -9.75 -24.02 25.17
N GLY A 210 -10.08 -24.68 26.28
CA GLY A 210 -10.71 -26.01 26.27
C GLY A 210 -12.11 -26.02 25.64
N LYS A 211 -12.93 -25.01 25.91
CA LYS A 211 -14.26 -24.86 25.31
C LYS A 211 -14.19 -24.47 23.84
N LEU A 212 -13.18 -23.69 23.45
CA LEU A 212 -12.91 -23.35 22.05
C LEU A 212 -12.54 -24.60 21.24
N LEU A 213 -11.70 -25.48 21.82
CA LEU A 213 -11.35 -26.76 21.21
C LEU A 213 -12.57 -27.69 21.09
N GLU A 214 -13.39 -27.80 22.14
CA GLU A 214 -14.64 -28.57 22.09
C GLU A 214 -15.58 -28.06 20.99
N ARG A 215 -15.73 -26.73 20.88
CA ARG A 215 -16.53 -26.11 19.83
C ARG A 215 -15.96 -26.40 18.44
N TYR A 216 -14.65 -26.27 18.24
CA TYR A 216 -13.99 -26.60 16.98
C TYR A 216 -14.20 -28.06 16.57
N ILE A 217 -13.99 -29.00 17.50
CA ILE A 217 -14.19 -30.43 17.26
C ILE A 217 -15.65 -30.73 16.93
N SER A 218 -16.60 -30.09 17.60
CA SER A 218 -18.03 -30.25 17.31
C SER A 218 -18.37 -29.79 15.89
N LEU A 219 -17.87 -28.63 15.46
CA LEU A 219 -18.10 -28.09 14.11
C LEU A 219 -17.47 -28.95 13.02
N ARG A 220 -16.26 -29.48 13.26
CA ARG A 220 -15.59 -30.43 12.33
C ARG A 220 -16.31 -31.77 12.28
N SER A 221 -16.81 -32.26 13.42
CA SER A 221 -17.60 -33.49 13.48
C SER A 221 -18.93 -33.36 12.74
N ASP A 222 -19.58 -32.20 12.85
CA ASP A 222 -20.80 -31.88 12.11
C ASP A 222 -20.55 -31.73 10.61
N ALA A 223 -19.44 -31.09 10.22
CA ALA A 223 -19.01 -31.02 8.81
C ALA A 223 -18.74 -32.41 8.23
N LEU A 224 -18.04 -33.27 8.98
CA LEU A 224 -17.80 -34.66 8.60
C LEU A 224 -19.12 -35.44 8.47
N ARG A 225 -20.03 -35.27 9.43
CA ARG A 225 -21.37 -35.88 9.36
C ARG A 225 -22.15 -35.37 8.15
N ALA A 226 -22.07 -34.09 7.82
CA ALA A 226 -22.72 -33.50 6.64
C ALA A 226 -22.20 -34.14 5.34
N VAL A 227 -20.87 -34.27 5.19
CA VAL A 227 -20.22 -34.92 4.03
C VAL A 227 -20.64 -36.39 3.92
N LEU A 228 -20.70 -37.11 5.05
CA LEU A 228 -21.10 -38.52 5.07
C LEU A 228 -22.61 -38.72 4.85
N SER A 229 -23.44 -37.76 5.25
CA SER A 229 -24.91 -37.82 5.16
C SER A 229 -25.48 -37.29 3.84
N THR A 230 -24.66 -36.79 2.91
CA THR A 230 -25.14 -36.36 1.59
C THR A 230 -25.63 -37.56 0.78
N HIS A 231 -26.94 -37.80 0.79
CA HIS A 231 -27.59 -38.90 0.08
C HIS A 231 -27.81 -38.52 -1.38
N GLN A 232 -26.79 -38.69 -2.21
CA GLN A 232 -26.95 -38.75 -3.66
C GLN A 232 -26.23 -39.96 -4.23
N TYR A 233 -27.00 -40.70 -5.03
CA TYR A 233 -26.82 -41.91 -5.81
C TYR A 233 -25.49 -42.67 -5.79
N LEU A 234 -25.63 -44.01 -5.80
CA LEU A 234 -24.61 -45.06 -5.67
C LEU A 234 -23.64 -45.15 -6.86
N ASP A 235 -22.95 -44.06 -7.20
CA ASP A 235 -21.80 -44.14 -8.10
C ASP A 235 -20.51 -44.41 -7.31
N SER A 236 -19.74 -45.40 -7.76
CA SER A 236 -18.51 -45.83 -7.08
C SER A 236 -17.47 -44.71 -7.00
N ASP A 237 -17.48 -43.77 -7.94
CA ASP A 237 -16.54 -42.66 -8.01
C ASP A 237 -16.85 -41.57 -6.96
N VAL A 238 -18.14 -41.25 -6.78
CA VAL A 238 -18.63 -40.30 -5.78
C VAL A 238 -18.33 -40.79 -4.36
N ILE A 239 -18.38 -42.11 -4.11
CA ILE A 239 -18.02 -42.69 -2.81
C ILE A 239 -16.51 -42.53 -2.53
N LYS A 240 -15.65 -42.74 -3.53
CA LYS A 240 -14.20 -42.55 -3.39
C LYS A 240 -13.85 -41.08 -3.14
N GLU A 241 -14.50 -40.17 -3.85
CA GLU A 241 -14.32 -38.73 -3.65
C GLU A 241 -14.74 -38.31 -2.23
N ARG A 242 -15.85 -38.83 -1.71
CA ARG A 242 -16.29 -38.59 -0.32
C ARG A 242 -15.31 -39.11 0.70
N LEU A 243 -14.80 -40.33 0.51
CA LEU A 243 -13.78 -40.91 1.39
C LEU A 243 -12.51 -40.05 1.38
N CYS A 244 -12.08 -39.60 0.20
CA CYS A 244 -10.95 -38.69 0.05
C CYS A 244 -11.19 -37.35 0.77
N HIS A 245 -12.35 -36.73 0.59
CA HIS A 245 -12.71 -35.48 1.28
C HIS A 245 -12.80 -35.66 2.81
N SER A 246 -13.34 -36.79 3.28
CA SER A 246 -13.43 -37.10 4.71
C SER A 246 -12.04 -37.33 5.34
N TYR A 247 -11.17 -38.07 4.65
CA TYR A 247 -9.79 -38.31 5.06
C TYR A 247 -8.99 -37.00 5.09
N THR A 248 -9.16 -36.18 4.06
CA THR A 248 -8.55 -34.85 3.97
C THR A 248 -9.02 -33.96 5.11
N LEU A 249 -10.32 -33.91 5.40
CA LEU A 249 -10.87 -33.13 6.50
C LEU A 249 -10.32 -33.58 7.86
N LEU A 250 -10.18 -34.88 8.10
CA LEU A 250 -9.60 -35.42 9.33
C LEU A 250 -8.13 -35.02 9.48
N ILE A 251 -7.31 -35.19 8.44
CA ILE A 251 -5.90 -34.78 8.47
C ILE A 251 -5.79 -33.28 8.74
N HIS A 252 -6.51 -32.45 8.00
CA HIS A 252 -6.46 -30.99 8.16
C HIS A 252 -6.95 -30.56 9.53
N SER A 253 -7.93 -31.26 10.12
CA SER A 253 -8.39 -30.97 11.48
C SER A 253 -7.31 -31.29 12.52
N ILE A 254 -6.62 -32.43 12.37
CA ILE A 254 -5.53 -32.82 13.28
C ILE A 254 -4.33 -31.88 13.14
N THR A 255 -3.92 -31.56 11.91
CA THR A 255 -2.84 -30.61 11.63
C THR A 255 -3.20 -29.20 12.14
N ALA A 256 -4.44 -28.75 11.95
CA ALA A 256 -4.88 -27.47 12.48
C ALA A 256 -4.85 -27.46 14.02
N ILE A 257 -5.24 -28.56 14.69
CA ILE A 257 -5.16 -28.65 16.15
C ILE A 257 -3.69 -28.61 16.61
N SER A 258 -2.78 -29.35 15.95
CA SER A 258 -1.36 -29.32 16.32
C SER A 258 -0.74 -27.94 16.13
N ASP A 259 -1.04 -27.29 15.02
CA ASP A 259 -0.44 -26.01 14.66
C ASP A 259 -1.03 -24.84 15.47
N CYS A 260 -2.32 -24.91 15.80
CA CYS A 260 -3.02 -23.88 16.56
C CYS A 260 -2.78 -23.98 18.08
N PHE A 261 -2.84 -25.18 18.66
CA PHE A 261 -2.82 -25.36 20.12
C PHE A 261 -1.48 -25.85 20.68
N LEU A 262 -0.79 -26.77 20.00
CA LEU A 262 0.42 -27.44 20.51
C LEU A 262 1.71 -26.76 20.06
N GLY A 263 1.67 -25.97 18.98
CA GLY A 263 2.85 -25.33 18.40
C GLY A 263 3.65 -26.32 17.55
N GLY A 264 3.75 -26.01 16.25
CA GLY A 264 4.70 -26.70 15.39
C GLY A 264 6.14 -26.51 15.90
N ALA A 265 7.02 -27.44 15.56
CA ALA A 265 8.40 -27.62 16.06
C ALA A 265 9.37 -26.40 16.05
N LEU A 266 8.91 -25.19 15.70
CA LEU A 266 9.70 -23.96 15.56
C LEU A 266 9.22 -22.78 16.43
N ALA A 267 8.03 -22.84 17.05
CA ALA A 267 7.56 -21.76 17.94
C ALA A 267 6.91 -22.37 19.18
N LYS A 268 7.45 -22.04 20.37
CA LYS A 268 7.05 -22.62 21.66
C LYS A 268 5.65 -22.22 22.12
N ASP A 269 4.97 -21.35 21.40
CA ASP A 269 3.55 -21.00 21.61
C ASP A 269 2.82 -21.18 20.28
N GLY A 270 1.69 -21.91 20.27
CA GLY A 270 0.92 -22.21 19.05
C GLY A 270 0.52 -20.97 18.23
N LEU A 271 0.18 -21.15 16.95
CA LEU A 271 -0.16 -20.02 16.05
C LEU A 271 -1.31 -19.16 16.59
N LEU A 272 -2.22 -19.74 17.40
CA LEU A 272 -3.25 -18.99 18.12
C LEU A 272 -2.64 -18.01 19.11
N TRP A 273 -1.64 -18.44 19.87
CA TRP A 273 -0.94 -17.64 20.85
C TRP A 273 -0.07 -16.59 20.22
N ALA A 274 0.52 -16.88 19.06
CA ALA A 274 1.26 -15.90 18.27
C ALA A 274 0.33 -14.81 17.70
N GLU A 275 -0.82 -15.18 17.13
CA GLU A 275 -1.83 -14.23 16.65
C GLU A 275 -2.49 -13.44 17.79
N LEU A 276 -2.77 -14.10 18.92
CA LEU A 276 -3.27 -13.45 20.12
C LEU A 276 -2.22 -12.49 20.67
N ALA A 277 -0.95 -12.88 20.80
CA ALA A 277 0.13 -12.00 21.26
C ALA A 277 0.39 -10.85 20.29
N ARG A 278 0.21 -11.07 18.98
CA ARG A 278 0.34 -10.05 17.93
C ARG A 278 -0.71 -8.96 18.02
N HIS A 279 -1.93 -9.27 18.48
CA HIS A 279 -3.04 -8.31 18.53
C HIS A 279 -3.43 -7.86 19.94
N VAL A 280 -3.22 -8.70 20.95
CA VAL A 280 -3.64 -8.50 22.36
C VAL A 280 -2.45 -8.19 23.28
N GLY A 281 -1.22 -8.49 22.85
CA GLY A 281 -0.03 -8.37 23.71
C GLY A 281 0.29 -6.94 24.18
N PRO A 282 1.06 -6.78 25.28
CA PRO A 282 1.52 -5.48 25.78
C PRO A 282 2.44 -4.74 24.79
N LEU A 283 2.90 -5.38 23.72
CA LEU A 283 3.74 -4.82 22.65
C LEU A 283 3.07 -4.68 21.28
N SER A 284 1.77 -5.02 21.14
CA SER A 284 1.08 -4.92 19.84
C SER A 284 0.76 -3.47 19.45
N PRO A 285 0.82 -3.12 18.15
CA PRO A 285 0.41 -1.81 17.68
C PRO A 285 -1.09 -1.60 17.98
N PRO A 286 -1.50 -0.37 18.33
CA PRO A 286 -2.90 -0.08 18.60
C PRO A 286 -3.77 -0.46 17.40
N THR A 287 -5.00 -0.93 17.66
CA THR A 287 -6.02 -1.30 16.65
C THR A 287 -6.29 -0.17 15.64
N LEU A 288 -5.87 1.06 15.95
CA LEU A 288 -5.87 2.20 15.04
C LEU A 288 -4.97 2.02 13.81
N HIS A 289 -3.92 1.19 13.89
CA HIS A 289 -3.03 0.91 12.75
C HIS A 289 -3.74 0.11 11.64
N LEU A 290 -4.80 -0.63 11.96
CA LEU A 290 -5.67 -1.30 10.99
C LEU A 290 -6.61 -0.33 10.26
N LEU A 291 -6.79 0.88 10.79
CA LEU A 291 -7.50 2.00 10.16
C LEU A 291 -6.54 2.97 9.44
N GLU A 292 -5.30 3.13 9.93
CA GLU A 292 -4.27 3.97 9.28
C GLU A 292 -3.80 3.39 7.95
N HIS A 293 -3.82 2.07 7.77
CA HIS A 293 -3.38 1.43 6.52
C HIS A 293 -4.33 1.69 5.33
N GLU A 294 -5.53 2.23 5.58
CA GLU A 294 -6.55 2.52 4.57
C GLU A 294 -6.66 4.02 4.22
N ASN A 295 -6.14 4.93 5.06
CA ASN A 295 -6.29 6.38 4.87
C ASN A 295 -5.09 7.18 5.41
N GLU A 296 -4.36 7.87 4.53
CA GLU A 296 -3.30 8.84 4.88
C GLU A 296 -3.84 10.10 5.60
N ASP A 297 -5.17 10.31 5.66
CA ASP A 297 -5.79 11.57 6.12
C ASP A 297 -6.78 11.38 7.29
N ILE A 298 -6.47 10.52 8.26
CA ILE A 298 -7.23 10.50 9.52
C ILE A 298 -6.54 11.45 10.51
N PRO A 299 -7.09 12.66 10.79
CA PRO A 299 -6.52 13.55 11.79
C PRO A 299 -6.73 12.92 13.17
N THR A 300 -5.76 12.11 13.58
CA THR A 300 -5.70 11.47 14.90
C THR A 300 -5.71 12.51 16.03
N SER A 301 -5.47 13.79 15.75
CA SER A 301 -5.52 14.90 16.70
C SER A 301 -6.86 15.06 17.44
N PHE A 302 -7.98 14.59 16.89
CA PHE A 302 -9.32 14.77 17.49
C PHE A 302 -9.87 13.54 18.24
N LEU A 303 -9.17 12.41 18.20
CA LEU A 303 -9.54 11.23 18.98
C LEU A 303 -9.09 11.37 20.44
N PRO A 304 -9.96 11.09 21.42
CA PRO A 304 -9.56 10.91 22.80
C PRO A 304 -8.39 9.92 22.89
N SER A 305 -7.40 10.21 23.74
CA SER A 305 -6.26 9.34 24.01
C SER A 305 -6.67 7.90 24.37
N ALA A 306 -7.86 7.73 24.94
CA ALA A 306 -8.45 6.45 25.28
C ALA A 306 -8.79 5.57 24.05
N ILE A 307 -9.16 6.17 22.92
CA ILE A 307 -9.41 5.45 21.65
C ILE A 307 -8.11 5.19 20.89
N LYS A 308 -7.11 6.07 21.01
CA LYS A 308 -5.76 5.84 20.46
C LYS A 308 -5.02 4.68 21.12
N GLN A 309 -5.33 4.43 22.38
CA GLN A 309 -4.70 3.39 23.20
C GLN A 309 -5.61 2.19 23.40
N PHE A 310 -6.76 2.13 22.70
CA PHE A 310 -7.68 1.02 22.89
C PHE A 310 -6.99 -0.28 22.46
N ARG A 311 -6.77 -1.11 23.47
CA ARG A 311 -6.38 -2.50 23.33
C ARG A 311 -7.56 -3.32 23.82
N PRO A 312 -8.00 -4.34 23.08
CA PRO A 312 -8.94 -5.29 23.64
C PRO A 312 -8.24 -6.01 24.79
N VAL A 313 -8.57 -5.63 26.01
CA VAL A 313 -8.12 -6.34 27.21
C VAL A 313 -8.97 -7.60 27.29
N LEU A 314 -8.34 -8.76 27.11
CA LEU A 314 -8.91 -10.03 27.54
C LEU A 314 -8.84 -10.05 29.08
N ASP A 315 -10.00 -9.96 29.72
CA ASP A 315 -10.15 -9.96 31.18
C ASP A 315 -9.95 -11.37 31.80
N TRP A 316 -9.39 -12.31 31.02
CA TRP A 316 -9.10 -13.66 31.47
C TRP A 316 -7.78 -14.14 30.87
N SER A 317 -6.95 -14.72 31.73
CA SER A 317 -5.74 -15.43 31.36
C SER A 317 -6.13 -16.63 30.50
N LEU A 318 -5.84 -16.57 29.21
CA LEU A 318 -5.70 -17.76 28.39
C LEU A 318 -4.42 -18.40 28.94
N GLU A 319 -4.54 -19.20 30.00
CA GLU A 319 -3.44 -20.07 30.41
C GLU A 319 -3.29 -21.14 29.32
N PRO A 320 -2.07 -21.39 28.83
CA PRO A 320 -1.82 -22.53 27.96
C PRO A 320 -2.32 -23.79 28.66
N LEU A 321 -2.95 -24.68 27.88
CA LEU A 321 -3.40 -25.98 28.38
C LEU A 321 -2.25 -26.64 29.14
N PRO A 322 -2.45 -27.13 30.38
CA PRO A 322 -1.39 -27.80 31.12
C PRO A 322 -0.86 -28.97 30.29
N GLU A 323 0.46 -29.00 30.12
CA GLU A 323 1.17 -30.20 29.66
C GLU A 323 1.05 -31.25 30.77
N ASP A 324 0.07 -32.15 30.64
CA ASP A 324 0.11 -33.48 31.26
C ASP A 324 0.54 -34.52 30.22
#